data_AF-A0A6A5U8M6-F1
#
_entry.id   AF-A0A6A5U8M6-F1
#
_cell.length_a   1.000
_cell.length_b   1.000
_cell.length_c   1.000
_cell.angle_alpha   90.00
_cell.angle_beta   90.00
_cell.angle_gamma   90.00
#
_symmetry.space_group_name_H-M   'P 1'
#
loop_
_entity.id
_entity.type
_entity.pdbx_description
1 polymer ?
#
loop_
_entity_poly.entity_id
_entity_poly.type
_entity_poly.pdbx_seq_one_letter_code
_entity_poly.pdbx_strand_id
1 'polypeptide(L)' 'MTKTQYQQEPVAIVGFACRLPGGNDTPQKLWELLERGEIASNIVPKNRFNDDGHYDGSHRPGTM' A
#
# COMPACT_ATOMS: atom_id res chain seq x y z
N MET A 1 11.51 -43.28 -1.81
CA MET A 1 10.43 -42.48 -2.41
C MET A 1 11.01 -41.16 -2.87
N THR A 2 11.31 -41.03 -4.15
CA THR A 2 11.89 -39.82 -4.76
C THR A 2 10.77 -38.80 -5.01
N LYS A 3 10.91 -37.59 -4.48
CA LYS A 3 9.95 -36.49 -4.67
C LYS A 3 10.11 -35.90 -6.08
N THR A 4 9.04 -35.85 -6.87
CA THR A 4 9.05 -35.12 -8.15
C THR A 4 9.22 -33.63 -7.88
N GLN A 5 10.28 -33.03 -8.41
CA GLN A 5 10.52 -31.60 -8.40
C GLN A 5 9.80 -30.97 -9.61
N TYR A 6 8.82 -30.11 -9.36
CA TYR A 6 8.18 -29.31 -10.41
C TYR A 6 8.98 -28.03 -10.60
N GLN A 7 9.66 -27.90 -11.74
CA GLN A 7 10.24 -26.62 -12.14
C GLN A 7 9.09 -25.63 -12.41
N GLN A 8 9.08 -24.52 -11.68
CA GLN A 8 8.11 -23.45 -11.91
C GLN A 8 8.58 -22.61 -13.09
N GLU A 9 7.73 -22.48 -14.11
CA GLU A 9 8.00 -21.56 -15.22
C GLU A 9 7.95 -20.12 -14.70
N PRO A 10 8.97 -19.28 -14.96
CA PRO A 10 8.95 -17.88 -14.55
C PRO A 10 7.83 -17.11 -15.25
N VAL A 11 7.03 -16.37 -14.48
CA VAL A 11 5.99 -15.49 -15.03
C VAL A 11 6.51 -14.06 -15.09
N ALA A 12 6.57 -13.49 -16.29
CA ALA A 12 6.99 -12.11 -16.49
C ALA A 12 5.88 -11.12 -16.12
N ILE A 13 6.23 -10.08 -15.36
CA ILE A 13 5.36 -8.91 -15.15
C ILE A 13 5.62 -7.94 -16.30
N VAL A 14 4.68 -7.88 -17.25
CA VAL A 14 4.81 -7.03 -18.45
C VAL A 14 4.25 -5.62 -18.27
N GLY A 15 3.55 -5.37 -17.16
CA GLY A 15 3.01 -4.05 -16.83
C GLY A 15 2.20 -4.06 -15.53
N PHE A 16 2.06 -2.90 -14.91
CA PHE A 16 1.19 -2.68 -13.76
C PHE A 16 0.75 -1.22 -13.67
N ALA A 17 -0.28 -0.95 -12.88
CA ALA A 17 -0.76 0.38 -12.55
C ALA A 17 -1.11 0.43 -11.06
N CYS A 18 -1.05 1.61 -10.45
CA CYS A 18 -1.34 1.78 -9.03
C CYS A 18 -2.05 3.10 -8.74
N ARG A 19 -2.79 3.15 -7.64
CA ARG A 19 -3.31 4.40 -7.06
C ARG A 19 -3.14 4.34 -5.55
N LEU A 20 -2.03 4.92 -5.11
CA LEU A 20 -1.56 4.83 -3.73
C LEU A 20 -1.59 6.20 -3.05
N PRO A 21 -1.50 6.25 -1.71
CA PRO A 21 -1.44 7.51 -0.96
C PRO A 21 -0.30 8.42 -1.43
N GLY A 22 -0.43 9.73 -1.18
CA GLY A 22 0.58 10.72 -1.63
C GLY A 22 0.50 11.09 -3.11
N GLY A 23 -0.59 10.75 -3.81
CA GLY A 23 -0.78 11.10 -5.23
C GLY A 23 -0.03 10.17 -6.20
N ASN A 24 0.39 8.99 -5.73
CA ASN A 24 1.09 7.97 -6.50
C ASN A 24 0.12 7.15 -7.36
N ASP A 25 -0.38 7.79 -8.40
CA ASP A 25 -1.32 7.23 -9.39
C ASP A 25 -0.64 6.59 -10.61
N THR A 26 0.69 6.52 -10.61
CA THR A 26 1.48 5.83 -11.64
C THR A 26 2.66 5.08 -11.02
N PRO A 27 3.14 4.01 -11.68
CA PRO A 27 4.38 3.32 -11.32
C PRO A 27 5.57 4.24 -11.11
N GLN A 28 5.73 5.25 -11.99
CA GLN A 28 6.84 6.20 -11.97
C GLN A 28 6.83 7.04 -10.69
N LYS A 29 5.67 7.59 -10.32
CA LYS A 29 5.54 8.40 -9.09
C LYS A 29 5.81 7.57 -7.84
N LEU A 30 5.29 6.34 -7.79
CA LEU A 30 5.60 5.41 -6.71
C LEU A 30 7.11 5.18 -6.60
N TRP A 31 7.79 4.95 -7.73
CA TRP A 31 9.22 4.71 -7.74
C TRP A 31 10.01 5.92 -7.22
N GLU A 32 9.66 7.13 -7.66
CA GLU A 32 10.29 8.37 -7.18
C GLU A 32 10.10 8.58 -5.67
N LEU A 33 8.92 8.26 -5.12
CA LEU A 33 8.69 8.32 -3.67
C LEU A 33 9.59 7.35 -2.90
N LEU A 34 9.71 6.11 -3.41
CA LEU A 34 10.53 5.07 -2.78
C LEU A 34 12.03 5.41 -2.83
N GLU A 35 12.51 5.92 -3.96
CA GLU A 35 13.90 6.36 -4.10
C GLU A 35 14.25 7.51 -3.14
N ARG A 36 13.29 8.39 -2.85
CA ARG A 36 13.43 9.47 -1.86
C ARG A 36 13.30 8.99 -0.41
N GLY A 37 12.81 7.77 -0.19
CA GLY A 37 12.56 7.24 1.16
C GLY A 37 11.45 7.98 1.90
N GLU A 38 10.52 8.62 1.17
CA GLU A 38 9.46 9.42 1.76
C GLU A 38 8.28 8.56 2.27
N ILE A 39 7.49 9.13 3.18
CA ILE A 39 6.28 8.50 3.72
C ILE A 39 5.07 9.28 3.23
N ALA A 40 4.13 8.57 2.59
CA ALA A 40 2.88 9.18 2.15
C ALA A 40 1.97 9.53 3.35
N SER A 41 1.18 10.59 3.21
CA SER A 41 0.26 11.04 4.26
C SER A 41 -0.77 9.95 4.62
N ASN A 42 -0.96 9.76 5.91
CA ASN A 42 -1.99 8.90 6.51
C ASN A 42 -3.15 9.71 7.13
N ILE A 43 -3.18 11.03 6.92
CA ILE A 43 -4.22 11.90 7.47
C ILE A 43 -5.56 11.54 6.83
N VAL A 44 -6.58 11.35 7.67
CA VAL A 44 -7.94 11.09 7.22
C VAL A 44 -8.48 12.33 6.50
N PRO A 45 -8.92 12.20 5.23
CA PRO A 45 -9.57 13.31 4.55
C PRO A 45 -10.95 13.59 5.18
N LYS A 46 -11.22 14.85 5.52
CA LYS A 46 -12.50 15.30 6.13
C LYS A 46 -13.76 14.93 5.34
N ASN A 47 -13.62 14.67 4.04
CA ASN A 47 -14.72 14.26 3.17
C ASN A 47 -14.95 12.73 3.12
N ARG A 48 -14.15 11.93 3.84
CA ARG A 48 -14.28 10.48 3.90
C ARG A 48 -15.12 10.06 5.10
N PHE A 49 -14.78 10.56 6.29
CA PHE A 49 -15.51 10.39 7.54
C PHE A 49 -15.04 11.42 8.58
N ASN A 50 -15.78 11.54 9.69
CA ASN A 50 -15.45 12.42 10.81
C ASN A 50 -14.52 11.70 11.79
N ASP A 51 -13.21 11.91 11.67
CA ASP A 51 -12.19 11.31 12.54
C ASP A 51 -12.33 11.76 14.00
N ASP A 52 -12.58 13.05 14.25
CA ASP A 52 -12.76 13.60 15.60
C ASP A 52 -13.91 12.94 16.37
N GLY A 53 -14.95 12.47 15.67
CA GLY A 53 -16.11 11.79 16.26
C GLY A 53 -15.95 10.28 16.46
N HIS A 54 -14.93 9.68 15.84
CA HIS A 54 -14.68 8.24 15.92
C HIS A 54 -13.48 7.90 16.80
N TYR A 55 -12.45 8.74 16.79
CA TYR A 55 -11.21 8.50 17.53
C TYR A 55 -11.42 8.60 19.05
N ASP A 56 -11.21 7.48 19.76
CA ASP A 56 -11.38 7.38 21.22
C ASP A 56 -10.08 7.58 22.03
N GLY A 57 -8.97 7.91 21.36
CA GLY A 57 -7.65 8.08 21.98
C GLY A 57 -6.98 6.78 22.41
N SER A 58 -7.59 5.61 22.18
CA SER A 58 -7.03 4.34 22.58
C SER A 58 -6.04 3.81 21.54
N HIS A 59 -4.96 3.19 22.01
CA HIS A 59 -3.97 2.49 21.18
C HIS A 59 -4.33 1.01 21.00
N ARG A 60 -5.60 0.65 21.21
CA ARG A 60 -6.03 -0.75 21.12
C ARG A 60 -6.07 -1.16 19.65
N PRO A 61 -5.54 -2.35 19.29
CA PRO A 61 -5.71 -2.86 17.93
C PRO A 61 -7.21 -3.05 17.64
N GLY A 62 -7.73 -2.40 16.59
CA GLY A 62 -9.12 -2.60 16.12
C GLY A 62 -10.13 -1.52 16.52
N THR A 63 -9.71 -0.48 17.24
CA THR A 63 -10.48 0.76 17.40
C THR A 63 -10.00 1.78 16.36
N MET A 64 -10.95 2.38 15.62
CA MET A 64 -10.68 3.51 14.72
C MET A 64 -10.82 4.80 15.51
#